data_AF-A0A9D8ZM22-F1
#
_entry.id   AF-A0A9D8ZM22-F1
#
_cell.length_a   1.000
_cell.length_b   1.000
_cell.length_c   1.000
_cell.angle_alpha   90.00
_cell.angle_beta   90.00
_cell.angle_gamma   90.00
#
_symmetry.space_group_name_H-M   'P 1'
#
loop_
_entity.id
_entity.type
_entity.pdbx_description
1 polymer ?
#
loop_
_entity_poly.entity_id
_entity_poly.type
_entity_poly.pdbx_seq_one_letter_code
_entity_poly.pdbx_strand_id
1 'polypeptide(L)'
;MNRIALLPALFAIFVCVSSQPANAQSFDCALSFEVVAGNTLGTVTPGDRLKGMLTFKTTSAWQQDIETLSYAADGQVSVTHPSAGTVHAKVRVVHVVRTPYIADYISIDAHEAGGNLGGENRYEDPMLVTFYAPPVTLETSDIPRTLQDWNQLRKRRVFQVHTPDAMATFYGDFENLKGGCE
;
A
#
# COMPACT_ATOMS: atom_id res chain seq x y z
N MET A 1 27.63 -76.30 -11.47
CA MET A 1 28.14 -75.00 -11.96
C MET A 1 27.12 -73.94 -11.57
N ASN A 2 27.34 -73.26 -10.44
CA ASN A 2 26.49 -72.18 -9.91
C ASN A 2 27.03 -70.83 -10.39
N ARG A 3 26.18 -69.96 -10.92
CA ARG A 3 26.38 -68.49 -10.85
C ARG A 3 25.05 -67.79 -10.62
N ILE A 4 24.90 -67.28 -9.39
CA ILE A 4 23.86 -66.37 -8.93
C ILE A 4 24.23 -64.97 -9.44
N ALA A 5 23.33 -64.31 -10.17
CA ALA A 5 23.47 -62.92 -10.57
C ALA A 5 22.76 -62.03 -9.56
N LEU A 6 23.53 -61.20 -8.84
CA LEU A 6 23.04 -60.06 -8.06
C LEU A 6 23.04 -58.82 -8.96
N LEU A 7 21.91 -58.12 -9.02
CA LEU A 7 21.81 -56.75 -9.52
C LEU A 7 21.30 -55.85 -8.38
N PRO A 8 21.90 -54.67 -8.15
CA PRO A 8 21.62 -53.83 -6.99
C PRO A 8 20.35 -53.00 -7.20
N ALA A 9 19.56 -52.86 -6.14
CA ALA A 9 18.40 -51.97 -6.08
C ALA A 9 18.88 -50.51 -6.02
N LEU A 10 18.50 -49.70 -7.02
CA LEU A 10 18.63 -48.24 -6.95
C LEU A 10 17.60 -47.70 -5.94
N PHE A 11 18.10 -47.19 -4.81
CA PHE A 11 17.34 -46.39 -3.87
C PHE A 11 17.16 -44.97 -4.45
N ALA A 12 15.96 -44.65 -4.92
CA ALA A 12 15.60 -43.28 -5.29
C ALA A 12 15.34 -42.46 -4.01
N ILE A 13 16.27 -41.59 -3.65
CA ILE A 13 16.09 -40.62 -2.55
C ILE A 13 15.18 -39.51 -3.07
N PHE A 14 13.91 -39.57 -2.69
CA PHE A 14 12.93 -38.51 -2.93
C PHE A 14 13.23 -37.37 -1.96
N VAL A 15 13.97 -36.35 -2.41
CA VAL A 15 14.16 -35.11 -1.64
C VAL A 15 12.83 -34.34 -1.68
N CYS A 16 12.01 -34.52 -0.64
CA CYS A 16 10.91 -33.61 -0.34
C CYS A 16 11.52 -32.23 -0.05
N VAL A 17 11.57 -31.36 -1.05
CA VAL A 17 11.78 -29.93 -0.85
C VAL A 17 10.58 -29.43 -0.07
N SER A 18 10.71 -29.38 1.25
CA SER A 18 9.76 -28.74 2.14
C SER A 18 9.69 -27.26 1.77
N SER A 19 8.65 -26.87 1.02
CA SER A 19 8.25 -25.49 0.84
C SER A 19 7.88 -24.93 2.21
N GLN A 20 8.85 -24.31 2.89
CA GLN A 20 8.57 -23.56 4.10
C GLN A 20 7.54 -22.48 3.75
N PRO A 21 6.45 -22.33 4.51
CA PRO A 21 5.56 -21.21 4.33
C PRO A 21 6.39 -19.94 4.49
N ALA A 22 6.36 -19.05 3.50
CA ALA A 22 6.94 -17.73 3.64
C ALA A 22 6.34 -17.12 4.91
N ASN A 23 7.17 -16.77 5.89
CA ASN A 23 6.71 -16.11 7.10
C ASN A 23 5.95 -14.85 6.66
N ALA A 24 4.63 -14.86 6.85
CA ALA A 24 3.81 -13.68 6.62
C ALA A 24 4.24 -12.63 7.65
N GLN A 25 5.04 -11.67 7.20
CA GLN A 25 5.47 -10.56 8.04
C GLN A 25 4.26 -9.65 8.26
N SER A 26 3.72 -9.69 9.48
CA SER A 26 2.70 -8.76 9.94
C SER A 26 3.39 -7.46 10.32
N PHE A 27 2.93 -6.36 9.76
CA PHE A 27 3.30 -5.00 10.12
C PHE A 27 2.06 -4.30 10.67
N ASP A 28 2.21 -3.58 11.78
CA ASP A 28 1.16 -2.71 12.31
C ASP A 28 1.58 -1.24 12.11
N CYS A 29 0.84 -0.52 11.29
CA CYS A 29 1.22 0.80 10.81
C CYS A 29 0.24 1.87 11.29
N ALA A 30 0.78 2.99 11.77
CA ALA A 30 0.03 4.19 12.08
C ALA A 30 0.76 5.43 11.54
N LEU A 31 0.15 6.09 10.56
CA LEU A 31 0.67 7.28 9.90
C LEU A 31 -0.33 8.43 10.04
N SER A 32 0.20 9.64 10.20
CA SER A 32 -0.57 10.89 10.11
C SER A 32 0.15 11.86 9.18
N PHE A 33 -0.61 12.65 8.44
CA PHE A 33 -0.10 13.56 7.43
C PHE A 33 -1.07 14.71 7.20
N GLU A 34 -0.64 15.71 6.44
CA GLU A 34 -1.53 16.71 5.87
C GLU A 34 -1.69 16.44 4.37
N VAL A 35 -2.88 16.68 3.85
CA VAL A 35 -3.18 16.68 2.41
C VAL A 35 -3.41 18.12 1.99
N VAL A 36 -2.62 18.61 1.04
CA VAL A 36 -2.87 19.90 0.38
C VAL A 36 -3.72 19.64 -0.85
N ALA A 37 -4.96 20.13 -0.85
CA ALA A 37 -5.91 19.90 -1.94
C ALA A 37 -5.33 20.42 -3.27
N GLY A 38 -5.30 19.56 -4.29
CA GLY A 38 -4.80 19.90 -5.62
C GLY A 38 -5.89 20.38 -6.57
N ASN A 39 -7.15 20.07 -6.29
CA ASN A 39 -8.32 20.50 -7.06
C ASN A 39 -9.53 20.77 -6.15
N THR A 40 -10.58 21.36 -6.73
CA THR A 40 -11.84 21.63 -6.02
C THR A 40 -12.67 20.36 -5.86
N LEU A 41 -13.23 20.17 -4.66
CA LEU A 41 -14.29 19.21 -4.36
C LEU A 41 -15.37 19.93 -3.55
N GLY A 42 -16.43 20.37 -4.21
CA GLY A 42 -17.49 21.18 -3.60
C GLY A 42 -16.94 22.40 -2.87
N THR A 43 -17.02 22.45 -1.53
CA THR A 43 -16.48 23.56 -0.71
C THR A 43 -14.99 23.45 -0.37
N VAL A 44 -14.34 22.33 -0.67
CA VAL A 44 -12.87 22.20 -0.59
C VAL A 44 -12.26 22.79 -1.85
N THR A 45 -11.27 23.65 -1.69
CA THR A 45 -10.61 24.41 -2.76
C THR A 45 -9.11 24.09 -2.84
N PRO A 46 -8.46 24.28 -4.00
CA PRO A 46 -7.02 24.06 -4.13
C PRO A 46 -6.22 24.87 -3.09
N GLY A 47 -5.28 24.22 -2.42
CA GLY A 47 -4.47 24.81 -1.36
C GLY A 47 -5.04 24.62 0.06
N ASP A 48 -6.29 24.18 0.20
CA ASP A 48 -6.83 23.81 1.51
C ASP A 48 -6.02 22.69 2.15
N ARG A 49 -5.83 22.77 3.47
CA ARG A 49 -5.08 21.79 4.26
C ARG A 49 -6.03 20.87 5.01
N LEU A 50 -6.00 19.59 4.66
CA LEU A 50 -6.78 18.53 5.29
C LEU A 50 -5.88 17.67 6.16
N LYS A 51 -6.41 17.17 7.28
CA LYS A 51 -5.69 16.23 8.16
C LYS A 51 -5.96 14.80 7.69
N GLY A 52 -4.89 14.05 7.45
CA GLY A 52 -4.93 12.66 7.06
C GLY A 52 -4.49 11.72 8.18
N MET A 53 -5.18 10.59 8.29
CA MET A 53 -4.77 9.46 9.11
C MET A 53 -4.84 8.17 8.29
N LEU A 54 -3.87 7.30 8.47
CA LEU A 54 -3.79 6.00 7.84
C LEU A 54 -3.30 4.99 8.87
N THR A 55 -4.10 3.98 9.14
CA THR A 55 -3.75 2.88 10.03
C THR A 55 -4.05 1.57 9.34
N PHE A 56 -3.12 0.62 9.36
CA PHE A 56 -3.37 -0.71 8.79
C PHE A 56 -2.47 -1.77 9.39
N LYS A 57 -2.94 -3.01 9.35
CA LYS A 57 -2.19 -4.19 9.72
C LYS A 57 -2.10 -5.15 8.55
N THR A 58 -0.90 -5.56 8.15
CA THR A 58 -0.74 -6.60 7.12
C THR A 58 -1.01 -7.98 7.70
N THR A 59 -1.64 -8.85 6.91
CA THR A 59 -2.11 -10.17 7.35
C THR A 59 -1.50 -11.31 6.54
N SER A 60 -1.22 -11.07 5.26
CA SER A 60 -0.52 -12.00 4.38
C SER A 60 0.23 -11.22 3.30
N ALA A 61 1.18 -11.87 2.64
CA ALA A 61 1.92 -11.31 1.52
C ALA A 61 1.90 -12.28 0.35
N TRP A 62 1.84 -11.76 -0.88
CA TRP A 62 1.99 -12.54 -2.10
C TRP A 62 2.79 -11.76 -3.15
N GLN A 63 3.63 -12.50 -3.88
CA GLN A 63 4.32 -11.94 -5.04
C GLN A 63 3.31 -11.79 -6.17
N GLN A 64 3.09 -10.56 -6.64
CA GLN A 64 2.16 -10.30 -7.75
C GLN A 64 2.87 -10.42 -9.10
N ASP A 65 4.10 -9.90 -9.19
CA ASP A 65 4.99 -10.03 -10.34
C ASP A 65 6.46 -9.88 -9.87
N ILE A 66 7.44 -9.78 -10.78
CA ILE A 66 8.86 -9.70 -10.38
C ILE A 66 9.23 -8.42 -9.60
N GLU A 67 8.46 -7.34 -9.76
CA GLU A 67 8.74 -6.01 -9.19
C GLU A 67 7.81 -5.69 -8.00
N THR A 68 6.70 -6.41 -7.86
CA THR A 68 5.60 -6.09 -6.94
C THR A 68 5.38 -7.19 -5.90
N LEU A 69 5.61 -6.84 -4.63
CA LEU A 69 5.13 -7.60 -3.48
C LEU A 69 3.89 -6.92 -2.92
N SER A 70 2.83 -7.70 -2.73
CA SER A 70 1.55 -7.17 -2.24
C SER A 70 1.21 -7.78 -0.90
N TYR A 71 0.58 -6.98 -0.04
CA TYR A 71 0.16 -7.35 1.29
C TYR A 71 -1.34 -7.21 1.42
N ALA A 72 -2.01 -8.24 1.93
CA ALA A 72 -3.39 -8.11 2.37
C ALA A 72 -3.35 -7.34 3.67
N ALA A 73 -4.18 -6.31 3.80
CA ALA A 73 -4.19 -5.43 4.95
C ALA A 73 -5.61 -5.19 5.44
N ASP A 74 -5.74 -4.97 6.74
CA ASP A 74 -6.97 -4.50 7.38
C ASP A 74 -6.68 -3.19 8.10
N GLY A 75 -7.55 -2.21 7.92
CA GLY A 75 -7.29 -0.86 8.40
C GLY A 75 -8.21 0.18 7.80
N GLN A 76 -7.83 1.44 7.99
CA GLN A 76 -8.61 2.59 7.54
C GLN A 76 -7.70 3.75 7.13
N VAL A 77 -8.20 4.53 6.19
CA VAL A 77 -7.66 5.84 5.84
C VAL A 77 -8.79 6.86 5.98
N SER A 78 -8.46 8.05 6.48
CA SER A 78 -9.40 9.17 6.49
C SER A 78 -8.68 10.48 6.21
N VAL A 79 -9.39 11.40 5.55
CA VAL A 79 -8.95 12.76 5.28
C VAL A 79 -10.06 13.72 5.68
N THR A 80 -9.74 14.66 6.57
CA THR A 80 -10.70 15.56 7.21
C THR A 80 -10.33 17.01 6.94
N HIS A 81 -11.27 17.77 6.39
CA HIS A 81 -11.22 19.23 6.34
C HIS A 81 -11.87 19.82 7.61
N PRO A 82 -11.27 20.84 8.27
CA PRO A 82 -11.78 21.37 9.54
C PRO A 82 -13.24 21.83 9.52
N SER A 83 -13.74 22.30 8.38
CA SER A 83 -15.10 22.82 8.20
C SER A 83 -15.91 22.14 7.10
N ALA A 84 -15.29 21.29 6.29
CA ALA A 84 -15.93 20.70 5.10
C ALA A 84 -16.16 19.19 5.23
N GLY A 85 -15.87 18.61 6.41
CA GLY A 85 -16.17 17.22 6.74
C GLY A 85 -15.01 16.27 6.45
N THR A 86 -15.34 14.99 6.28
CA THR A 86 -14.39 13.87 6.26
C THR A 86 -14.79 12.86 5.19
N VAL A 87 -13.79 12.39 4.46
CA VAL A 87 -13.87 11.17 3.64
C VAL A 87 -13.04 10.06 4.31
N HIS A 88 -13.50 8.82 4.26
CA HIS A 88 -12.84 7.66 4.83
C HIS A 88 -13.01 6.42 3.95
N ALA A 89 -12.12 5.46 4.07
CA ALA A 89 -12.19 4.15 3.39
C ALA A 89 -11.46 3.08 4.22
N LYS A 90 -11.72 1.81 3.91
CA LYS A 90 -11.08 0.64 4.52
C LYS A 90 -9.90 0.17 3.68
N VAL A 91 -8.72 0.11 4.27
CA VAL A 91 -7.52 -0.41 3.60
C VAL A 91 -7.70 -1.90 3.32
N ARG A 92 -7.39 -2.35 2.10
CA ARG A 92 -7.42 -3.78 1.72
C ARG A 92 -6.08 -4.31 1.28
N VAL A 93 -5.32 -3.52 0.51
CA VAL A 93 -4.08 -4.00 -0.10
C VAL A 93 -3.02 -2.92 0.01
N VAL A 94 -1.78 -3.35 0.30
CA VAL A 94 -0.60 -2.52 0.20
C VAL A 94 0.35 -3.14 -0.80
N HIS A 95 0.68 -2.40 -1.85
CA HIS A 95 1.64 -2.80 -2.87
C HIS A 95 2.98 -2.13 -2.59
N VAL A 96 4.05 -2.90 -2.53
CA VAL A 96 5.44 -2.42 -2.54
C VAL A 96 6.04 -2.76 -3.89
N VAL A 97 6.31 -1.74 -4.70
CA VAL A 97 6.77 -1.88 -6.08
C VAL A 97 8.17 -1.32 -6.20
N ARG A 98 9.07 -2.18 -6.70
CA ARG A 98 10.50 -1.90 -6.86
C ARG A 98 10.85 -2.05 -8.33
N THR A 99 10.94 -0.94 -9.04
CA THR A 99 11.21 -0.95 -10.48
C THR A 99 12.45 -0.13 -10.79
N PRO A 100 13.43 -0.67 -11.54
CA PRO A 100 14.69 0.02 -11.80
C PRO A 100 14.55 1.15 -12.83
N TYR A 101 13.37 1.35 -13.44
CA TYR A 101 13.22 2.23 -14.60
C TYR A 101 12.44 3.53 -14.33
N ILE A 102 11.35 3.49 -13.55
CA ILE A 102 10.40 4.63 -13.46
C ILE A 102 10.38 5.26 -12.07
N ALA A 103 9.99 4.49 -11.05
CA ALA A 103 9.91 4.92 -9.66
C ALA A 103 9.66 3.70 -8.78
N ASP A 104 10.35 3.60 -7.65
CA ASP A 104 9.84 2.73 -6.59
C ASP A 104 8.64 3.41 -5.95
N TYR A 105 7.64 2.63 -5.55
CA TYR A 105 6.49 3.20 -4.86
C TYR A 105 5.80 2.21 -3.93
N ILE A 106 5.06 2.80 -3.00
CA ILE A 106 4.11 2.08 -2.15
C ILE A 106 2.73 2.62 -2.45
N SER A 107 1.81 1.75 -2.90
CA SER A 107 0.39 2.08 -3.08
C SER A 107 -0.43 1.41 -2.01
N ILE A 108 -1.33 2.15 -1.39
CA ILE A 108 -2.26 1.66 -0.39
C ILE A 108 -3.65 1.84 -0.95
N ASP A 109 -4.30 0.73 -1.18
CA ASP A 109 -5.58 0.64 -1.85
C ASP A 109 -6.66 0.43 -0.79
N ALA A 110 -7.57 1.40 -0.71
CA ALA A 110 -8.68 1.41 0.21
C ALA A 110 -10.02 1.42 -0.53
N HIS A 111 -11.00 0.74 0.07
CA HIS A 111 -12.31 0.46 -0.48
C HIS A 111 -13.42 0.88 0.48
N GLU A 112 -14.66 0.81 0.01
CA GLU A 112 -15.83 1.28 0.74
C GLU A 112 -15.68 2.77 1.11
N ALA A 113 -15.24 3.57 0.14
CA ALA A 113 -15.08 5.01 0.33
C ALA A 113 -16.43 5.67 0.68
N GLY A 114 -16.43 6.46 1.75
CA GLY A 114 -17.63 7.10 2.28
C GLY A 114 -17.35 8.35 3.09
N GLY A 115 -18.43 8.95 3.61
CA GLY A 115 -18.38 10.18 4.39
C GLY A 115 -19.01 11.37 3.67
N ASN A 116 -18.63 12.58 4.09
CA ASN A 116 -19.04 13.82 3.44
C ASN A 116 -17.86 14.79 3.49
N LEU A 117 -17.24 15.05 2.34
CA LEU A 117 -16.15 16.01 2.20
C LEU A 117 -16.52 17.03 1.12
N GLY A 118 -16.48 18.32 1.46
CA GLY A 118 -16.81 19.37 0.52
C GLY A 118 -18.30 19.41 0.12
N GLY A 119 -19.16 18.61 0.75
CA GLY A 119 -20.54 18.40 0.30
C GLY A 119 -20.72 17.18 -0.62
N GLU A 120 -19.65 16.51 -1.03
CA GLU A 120 -19.74 15.23 -1.76
C GLU A 120 -19.89 14.09 -0.76
N ASN A 121 -20.87 13.21 -1.00
CA ASN A 121 -21.22 12.08 -0.15
C ASN A 121 -21.29 10.73 -0.89
N ARG A 122 -20.99 10.73 -2.18
CA ARG A 122 -20.86 9.53 -3.00
C ARG A 122 -19.43 9.46 -3.51
N TYR A 123 -18.81 8.30 -3.38
CA TYR A 123 -17.44 8.04 -3.81
C TYR A 123 -17.40 6.70 -4.52
N GLU A 124 -16.46 6.58 -5.45
CA GLU A 124 -16.18 5.33 -6.14
C GLU A 124 -14.83 4.78 -5.69
N ASP A 125 -14.76 3.47 -5.56
CA ASP A 125 -13.52 2.77 -5.19
C ASP A 125 -12.58 2.64 -6.40
N PRO A 126 -11.25 2.59 -6.18
CA PRO A 126 -10.58 2.69 -4.88
C PRO A 126 -10.26 4.14 -4.48
N MET A 127 -10.12 4.34 -3.18
CA MET A 127 -9.36 5.44 -2.60
C MET A 127 -7.89 5.02 -2.50
N LEU A 128 -6.98 5.87 -2.97
CA LEU A 128 -5.56 5.55 -3.07
C LEU A 128 -4.72 6.50 -2.22
N VAL A 129 -3.73 5.91 -1.54
CA VAL A 129 -2.64 6.62 -0.91
C VAL A 129 -1.33 6.09 -1.48
N THR A 130 -0.59 6.92 -2.22
CA THR A 130 0.61 6.48 -2.94
C THR A 130 1.82 7.31 -2.57
N PHE A 131 2.92 6.64 -2.22
CA PHE A 131 4.22 7.23 -1.93
C PHE A 131 5.22 6.81 -3.00
N TYR A 132 5.79 7.76 -3.72
CA TYR A 132 6.77 7.52 -4.76
C TYR A 132 8.19 7.90 -4.31
N ALA A 133 9.16 7.13 -4.76
CA ALA A 133 10.58 7.41 -4.68
C ALA A 133 11.23 7.41 -6.08
N PRO A 134 12.46 7.92 -6.22
CA PRO A 134 13.30 7.57 -7.35
C PRO A 134 13.46 6.04 -7.48
N PRO A 135 13.72 5.51 -8.69
CA PRO A 135 14.05 4.10 -8.87
C PRO A 135 15.19 3.64 -7.94
N VAL A 136 15.15 2.38 -7.50
CA VAL A 136 16.21 1.74 -6.69
C VAL A 136 16.44 2.42 -5.34
N THR A 137 15.42 3.08 -4.80
CA THR A 137 15.43 3.65 -3.44
C THR A 137 15.04 2.60 -2.40
N LEU A 138 14.11 1.69 -2.73
CA LEU A 138 13.69 0.61 -1.86
C LEU A 138 14.67 -0.57 -1.96
N GLU A 139 15.42 -0.79 -0.89
CA GLU A 139 16.41 -1.89 -0.80
C GLU A 139 15.75 -3.27 -0.65
N THR A 140 14.55 -3.31 -0.07
CA THR A 140 13.73 -4.51 0.14
C THR A 140 12.29 -4.26 -0.31
N SER A 141 11.51 -5.34 -0.42
CA SER A 141 10.07 -5.24 -0.69
C SER A 141 9.22 -5.15 0.59
N ASP A 142 9.85 -4.94 1.75
CA ASP A 142 9.16 -4.81 3.02
C ASP A 142 8.46 -3.45 3.14
N ILE A 143 7.41 -3.41 3.97
CA ILE A 143 6.78 -2.16 4.38
C ILE A 143 7.81 -1.33 5.20
N PRO A 144 8.00 -0.03 4.88
CA PRO A 144 8.89 0.84 5.64
C PRO A 144 8.46 0.91 7.12
N ARG A 145 9.41 0.78 8.03
CA ARG A 145 9.13 0.70 9.47
C ARG A 145 9.24 2.07 10.13
N THR A 146 10.30 2.81 9.83
CA THR A 146 10.56 4.08 10.51
C THR A 146 10.08 5.27 9.68
N LEU A 147 9.82 6.39 10.35
CA LEU A 147 9.54 7.65 9.66
C LEU A 147 10.65 8.04 8.66
N GLN A 148 11.91 7.68 8.96
CA GLN A 148 13.03 7.93 8.07
C GLN A 148 12.90 7.14 6.76
N ASP A 149 12.47 5.88 6.82
CA ASP A 149 12.28 5.03 5.64
C ASP A 149 11.13 5.56 4.79
N TRP A 150 10.00 5.89 5.42
CA TRP A 150 8.88 6.57 4.75
C TRP A 150 9.29 7.91 4.11
N ASN A 151 10.27 8.61 4.70
CA ASN A 151 10.83 9.85 4.18
C ASN A 151 11.77 9.70 2.99
N GLN A 152 12.14 8.48 2.59
CA GLN A 152 12.76 8.24 1.30
C GLN A 152 11.76 8.29 0.15
N LEU A 153 10.49 7.94 0.42
CA LEU A 153 9.39 7.97 -0.56
C LEU A 153 8.79 9.39 -0.70
N ARG A 154 9.64 10.36 -1.05
CA ARG A 154 9.29 11.79 -1.12
C ARG A 154 9.34 12.38 -2.54
N LYS A 155 9.56 11.56 -3.57
CA LYS A 155 9.54 12.05 -4.98
C LYS A 155 8.18 12.64 -5.31
N ARG A 156 7.12 11.98 -4.86
CA ARG A 156 5.73 12.43 -4.92
C ARG A 156 4.93 11.65 -3.89
N ARG A 157 3.94 12.26 -3.27
CA ARG A 157 3.05 11.58 -2.32
C ARG A 157 1.65 12.10 -2.53
N VAL A 158 0.70 11.23 -2.84
CA VAL A 158 -0.61 11.63 -3.33
C VAL A 158 -1.70 10.86 -2.60
N PHE A 159 -2.75 11.57 -2.22
CA PHE A 159 -4.05 10.99 -1.93
C PHE A 159 -4.99 11.22 -3.10
N GLN A 160 -5.80 10.21 -3.40
CA GLN A 160 -6.79 10.25 -4.47
C GLN A 160 -8.07 9.53 -4.06
N VAL A 161 -9.22 10.10 -4.40
CA VAL A 161 -10.52 9.42 -4.31
C VAL A 161 -11.39 9.81 -5.51
N HIS A 162 -12.10 8.83 -6.07
CA HIS A 162 -12.97 9.05 -7.22
C HIS A 162 -14.34 9.57 -6.78
N THR A 163 -14.88 10.54 -7.51
CA THR A 163 -16.25 11.03 -7.34
C THR A 163 -17.12 10.55 -8.51
N PRO A 164 -18.37 10.14 -8.26
CA PRO A 164 -19.18 9.38 -9.21
C PRO A 164 -19.64 10.20 -10.41
N ASP A 165 -19.88 11.49 -10.25
CA ASP A 165 -20.57 12.27 -11.28
C ASP A 165 -19.66 12.72 -12.45
N ALA A 166 -18.35 12.48 -12.38
CA ALA A 166 -17.43 13.02 -13.39
C ALA A 166 -16.28 12.10 -13.81
N MET A 167 -16.19 10.86 -13.31
CA MET A 167 -14.91 10.12 -13.27
C MET A 167 -13.76 11.00 -12.73
N ALA A 168 -14.10 12.06 -11.99
CA ALA A 168 -13.15 13.04 -11.51
C ALA A 168 -12.51 12.48 -10.26
N THR A 169 -11.22 12.74 -10.13
CA THR A 169 -10.47 12.38 -8.94
C THR A 169 -10.30 13.64 -8.12
N PHE A 170 -10.75 13.64 -6.86
CA PHE A 170 -10.23 14.59 -5.89
C PHE A 170 -8.84 14.10 -5.48
N TYR A 171 -7.83 14.98 -5.54
CA TYR A 171 -6.47 14.63 -5.20
C TYR A 171 -5.77 15.71 -4.38
N GLY A 172 -4.73 15.32 -3.68
CA GLY A 172 -3.86 16.26 -2.98
C GLY A 172 -2.50 15.64 -2.62
N ASP A 173 -1.51 16.50 -2.47
CA ASP A 173 -0.15 16.09 -2.12
C ASP A 173 0.04 15.98 -0.59
N PHE A 174 0.93 15.10 -0.14
CA PHE A 174 1.22 14.95 1.30
C PHE A 174 2.31 15.85 1.81
N GLU A 175 2.04 16.42 2.97
CA GLU A 175 3.01 17.13 3.80
C GLU A 175 3.01 16.58 5.23
N ASN A 176 4.03 16.94 6.01
CA ASN A 176 4.07 16.75 7.46
C ASN A 176 3.82 15.31 7.94
N LEU A 177 4.31 14.31 7.19
CA LEU A 177 4.19 12.89 7.52
C LEU A 177 4.84 12.59 8.88
N LYS A 178 4.14 11.80 9.70
CA LYS A 178 4.57 11.31 11.01
C LYS A 178 4.09 9.87 11.19
N GLY A 179 4.75 9.13 12.09
CA GLY A 179 4.40 7.76 12.44
C GLY A 179 5.34 6.73 11.81
N GLY A 180 4.92 5.47 11.81
CA GLY A 180 5.70 4.34 11.33
C GLY A 180 4.94 3.02 11.43
N CYS A 181 5.68 1.93 11.32
CA CYS A 181 5.18 0.56 11.44
C CYS A 181 6.07 -0.28 12.36
N GLU A 182 5.45 -1.20 13.10
CA GLU A 182 6.10 -2.15 13.99
C GLU A 182 5.97 -3.60 13.49
#